data_AF-A0A8K0CA17-F1
#
_entry.id   AF-A0A8K0CA17-F1
#
_cell.length_a   1.000
_cell.length_b   1.000
_cell.length_c   1.000
_cell.angle_alpha   90.00
_cell.angle_beta   90.00
_cell.angle_gamma   90.00
#
_symmetry.space_group_name_H-M   'P 1'
#
loop_
_entity.id
_entity.type
_entity.pdbx_description
1 polymer ?
#
loop_
_entity_poly.entity_id
_entity_poly.type
_entity_poly.pdbx_seq_one_letter_code
_entity_poly.pdbx_strand_id
1 'polypeptide(L)'
;MRFLRIIEGKTRRDIIRNKVFRRTLKMELVELKIEKRRLGWLGRIHRKGEDRLPRQVYEARPTGKNKRGRPRNSGNSSRKKHRVENGPQLNPR
;
A
#
# COMPACT_ATOMS: atom_id res chain seq x y z
N MET A 1 14.15 17.95 7.93
CA MET A 1 15.00 17.29 6.94
C MET A 1 16.27 18.12 6.80
N ARG A 2 17.45 17.49 6.75
CA ARG A 2 18.74 18.20 6.70
C ARG A 2 18.88 19.07 5.44
N PHE A 3 18.48 18.54 4.28
CA PHE A 3 18.47 19.25 2.99
C PHE A 3 17.77 20.61 3.02
N LEU A 4 16.51 20.68 3.46
CA LEU A 4 15.75 21.94 3.49
C LEU A 4 16.37 22.97 4.44
N ARG A 5 16.98 22.50 5.52
CA ARG A 5 17.68 23.36 6.48
C ARG A 5 18.95 23.96 5.88
N ILE A 6 19.69 23.19 5.09
CA ILE A 6 20.89 23.67 4.40
C ILE A 6 20.53 24.77 3.39
N ILE A 7 19.49 24.57 2.57
CA ILE A 7 19.05 25.58 1.59
C ILE A 7 18.69 26.90 2.27
N GLU A 8 18.03 26.83 3.42
CA GLU A 8 17.59 28.01 4.19
C GLU A 8 18.64 28.53 5.18
N GLY A 9 19.85 27.94 5.21
CA GLY A 9 20.91 28.34 6.14
C GLY A 9 20.54 28.14 7.63
N LYS A 10 19.62 27.24 7.94
CA LYS A 10 19.13 26.97 9.31
C LYS A 10 19.79 25.73 9.90
N THR A 11 19.90 25.71 11.23
CA THR A 11 20.46 24.60 11.99
C THR A 11 19.36 23.80 12.70
N ARG A 12 19.73 22.73 13.42
CA ARG A 12 18.79 21.98 14.26
C ARG A 12 18.35 22.76 15.51
N ARG A 13 19.15 23.75 15.95
CA ARG A 13 18.89 24.57 17.13
C ARG A 13 17.74 25.56 16.92
N ASP A 14 17.38 25.86 15.68
CA ASP A 14 16.27 26.77 15.39
C ASP A 14 14.88 26.14 15.64
N ILE A 15 14.80 24.82 15.87
CA ILE A 15 13.56 24.07 16.22
C ILE A 15 12.38 24.30 15.22
N ILE A 16 12.67 24.80 14.01
CA ILE A 16 11.66 25.05 12.98
C ILE A 16 11.09 23.74 12.43
N ARG A 17 9.76 23.66 12.28
CA ARG A 17 9.07 22.49 11.72
C ARG A 17 9.30 22.36 10.21
N ASN A 18 9.41 21.15 9.69
CA ASN A 18 9.62 20.92 8.25
C ASN A 18 8.50 21.51 7.36
N LYS A 19 7.27 21.57 7.87
CA LYS A 19 6.13 22.19 7.17
C LYS A 19 6.37 23.68 6.91
N VAL A 20 7.07 24.38 7.82
CA VAL A 20 7.42 25.79 7.67
C VAL A 20 8.45 25.94 6.54
N PHE A 21 9.56 25.20 6.58
CA PHE A 21 10.56 25.21 5.49
C PHE A 21 9.95 24.94 4.11
N ARG A 22 9.03 23.98 4.02
CA ARG A 22 8.36 23.69 2.74
C ARG A 22 7.47 24.83 2.26
N ARG A 23 6.77 25.53 3.16
CA ARG A 23 6.00 26.74 2.81
C ARG A 23 6.93 27.85 2.34
N THR A 24 8.02 28.12 3.06
CA THR A 24 9.00 29.16 2.71
C THR A 24 9.60 28.89 1.33
N LEU A 25 10.03 27.66 1.07
CA LEU A 25 10.61 27.23 -0.20
C LEU A 25 9.56 26.95 -1.29
N LYS A 26 8.28 27.26 -1.06
CA LYS A 26 7.14 26.96 -1.96
C LYS A 26 7.13 25.51 -2.48
N MET A 27 7.62 24.58 -1.66
CA MET A 27 7.63 23.15 -1.96
C MET A 27 6.33 22.51 -1.50
N GLU A 28 5.83 21.58 -2.31
CA GLU A 28 4.67 20.78 -1.93
C GLU A 28 4.95 19.93 -0.68
N LEU A 29 3.93 19.79 0.15
CA LEU A 29 3.95 18.89 1.31
C LEU A 29 4.05 17.44 0.85
N VAL A 30 4.86 16.65 1.55
CA VAL A 30 5.04 15.23 1.24
C VAL A 30 3.72 14.48 1.33
N GLU A 31 2.88 14.85 2.29
CA GLU A 31 1.53 14.31 2.50
C GLU A 31 0.69 14.44 1.22
N LEU A 32 0.59 15.64 0.65
CA LEU A 32 -0.15 15.89 -0.60
C LEU A 32 0.39 15.07 -1.77
N LYS A 33 1.72 14.94 -1.88
CA LYS A 33 2.35 14.13 -2.93
C LYS A 33 2.01 12.64 -2.78
N ILE A 34 1.98 12.14 -1.54
CA ILE A 34 1.58 10.76 -1.24
C ILE A 34 0.10 10.56 -1.57
N GLU A 35 -0.77 11.48 -1.14
CA GLU A 35 -2.21 11.41 -1.41
C GLU A 35 -2.51 11.43 -2.91
N LYS A 36 -1.94 12.37 -3.67
CA LYS A 36 -2.07 12.41 -5.13
C LYS A 36 -1.66 11.09 -5.78
N ARG A 37 -0.55 10.49 -5.32
CA ARG A 37 -0.09 9.20 -5.85
C ARG A 37 -1.02 8.05 -5.47
N ARG A 38 -1.55 8.04 -4.25
CA ARG A 38 -2.56 7.07 -3.79
C ARG A 38 -3.83 7.16 -4.63
N LEU A 39 -4.35 8.37 -4.85
CA LEU A 39 -5.54 8.61 -5.68
C LEU A 39 -5.30 8.22 -7.14
N GLY A 40 -4.14 8.57 -7.70
CA GLY A 40 -3.77 8.17 -9.06
C GLY A 40 -3.69 6.64 -9.24
N TRP A 41 -3.12 5.95 -8.24
CA TRP A 41 -3.09 4.49 -8.20
C TRP A 41 -4.49 3.87 -8.03
N LEU A 42 -5.31 4.44 -7.14
CA LEU A 42 -6.69 4.00 -6.91
C LEU A 42 -7.54 4.14 -8.17
N GLY A 43 -7.47 5.29 -8.83
CA GLY A 43 -8.14 5.53 -10.10
C GLY A 43 -7.65 4.59 -11.19
N ARG A 44 -6.34 4.26 -11.20
CA ARG A 44 -5.81 3.25 -12.13
C ARG A 44 -6.41 1.87 -11.87
N ILE A 45 -6.64 1.48 -10.62
CA ILE A 45 -7.31 0.21 -10.28
C ILE A 45 -8.77 0.24 -10.70
N HIS A 46 -9.50 1.32 -10.40
CA HIS A 46 -10.92 1.45 -10.74
C HIS A 46 -11.19 1.50 -12.24
N ARG A 47 -10.25 2.03 -13.03
CA ARG A 47 -10.31 2.00 -14.50
C ARG A 47 -9.97 0.64 -15.11
N LYS A 48 -9.46 -0.33 -14.33
CA LYS A 48 -9.34 -1.71 -14.80
C LYS A 48 -10.72 -2.36 -14.67
N GLY A 49 -11.11 -3.13 -15.68
CA GLY A 49 -12.33 -3.94 -15.62
C GLY A 49 -12.32 -4.89 -14.43
N GLU A 50 -13.50 -5.29 -13.97
CA GLU A 50 -13.73 -6.12 -12.78
C GLU A 50 -13.08 -7.51 -12.90
N ASP A 51 -12.87 -7.99 -14.13
CA ASP A 51 -12.21 -9.27 -14.42
C ASP A 51 -10.70 -9.25 -14.12
N ARG A 52 -10.13 -8.06 -13.87
CA ARG A 52 -8.68 -7.92 -13.69
C ARG A 52 -8.31 -8.15 -12.23
N LEU A 53 -7.33 -9.04 -12.03
CA LEU A 53 -6.78 -9.38 -10.71
C LEU A 53 -6.52 -8.20 -9.75
N PRO A 54 -5.93 -7.06 -10.17
CA PRO A 54 -5.70 -5.95 -9.23
C PRO A 54 -6.99 -5.36 -8.66
N ARG A 55 -8.09 -5.37 -9.43
CA ARG A 55 -9.41 -4.90 -9.01
C ARG A 55 -10.04 -5.90 -8.04
N GLN A 56 -10.05 -7.18 -8.41
CA GLN A 56 -10.55 -8.27 -7.58
C GLN A 56 -9.83 -8.35 -6.23
N VAL A 57 -8.50 -8.27 -6.22
CA VAL A 57 -7.70 -8.30 -5.00
C VAL A 57 -7.94 -7.07 -4.13
N TYR A 58 -8.16 -5.90 -4.74
CA TYR A 58 -8.46 -4.68 -3.99
C TYR A 58 -9.83 -4.74 -3.31
N GLU A 59 -10.82 -5.34 -3.96
CA GLU A 59 -12.19 -5.49 -3.44
C GLU A 59 -12.34 -6.69 -2.50
N ALA A 60 -11.47 -7.69 -2.62
CA ALA A 60 -11.48 -8.89 -1.80
C ALA A 60 -11.41 -8.53 -0.31
N ARG A 61 -12.33 -9.11 0.46
CA ARG A 61 -12.32 -9.08 1.94
C ARG A 61 -11.96 -10.47 2.46
N PRO A 62 -10.68 -10.87 2.42
CA PRO A 62 -10.29 -12.21 2.84
C PRO A 62 -10.60 -12.41 4.32
N THR A 63 -11.37 -13.45 4.63
CA THR A 63 -11.68 -13.87 5.99
C THR A 63 -10.59 -14.84 6.46
N GLY A 64 -9.85 -14.46 7.51
CA GLY A 64 -8.79 -15.30 8.10
C GLY A 64 -7.54 -14.53 8.52
N LYS A 65 -6.74 -15.14 9.40
CA LYS A 65 -5.45 -14.56 9.83
C LYS A 65 -4.37 -14.88 8.79
N ASN A 66 -3.90 -13.85 8.08
CA ASN A 66 -2.70 -13.98 7.26
C ASN A 66 -1.48 -14.22 8.16
N LYS A 67 -0.72 -15.28 7.88
CA LYS A 67 0.57 -15.47 8.54
C LYS A 67 1.50 -14.33 8.12
N ARG A 68 2.15 -13.68 9.09
CA ARG A 68 3.10 -12.61 8.82
C ARG A 68 4.36 -13.19 8.17
N GLY A 69 4.81 -12.58 7.07
CA GLY A 69 6.04 -12.97 6.38
C GLY A 69 5.85 -14.04 5.30
N ARG A 70 6.98 -14.51 4.74
CA ARG A 70 6.99 -15.52 3.67
C ARG A 70 6.38 -16.83 4.20
N PRO A 71 5.50 -17.50 3.43
CA PRO A 71 5.03 -18.83 3.81
C PRO A 71 6.22 -19.75 4.04
N ARG A 72 6.21 -20.46 5.17
CA ARG A 72 7.24 -21.46 5.50
C ARG A 72 7.14 -22.57 4.45
N ASN A 73 8.25 -22.88 3.76
CA ASN A 73 8.33 -24.00 2.84
C ASN A 73 8.28 -25.32 3.64
N SER A 74 7.10 -25.71 4.11
CA SER A 74 6.81 -27.09 4.50
C SER A 74 6.03 -27.73 3.35
N GLY A 75 6.36 -28.95 2.96
CA GLY A 75 5.71 -29.66 1.84
C GLY A 75 4.17 -29.74 1.92
N ASN A 76 3.59 -29.48 3.09
CA ASN A 76 2.15 -29.39 3.32
C ASN A 76 1.50 -28.04 2.92
N SER A 77 2.28 -27.00 2.63
CA SER A 77 1.77 -25.67 2.28
C SER A 77 1.16 -25.63 0.87
N SER A 78 1.72 -26.39 -0.08
CA SER A 78 1.19 -26.52 -1.44
C SER A 78 -0.14 -27.28 -1.47
N ARG A 79 -0.27 -28.35 -0.66
CA ARG A 79 -1.51 -29.15 -0.53
C ARG A 79 -2.68 -28.34 0.02
N LYS A 80 -2.44 -27.42 0.97
CA LYS A 80 -3.50 -26.55 1.52
C LYS A 80 -4.00 -25.53 0.50
N LYS A 81 -3.14 -24.95 -0.33
CA LYS A 81 -3.56 -24.03 -1.41
C LYS A 81 -4.46 -24.74 -2.42
N HIS A 82 -4.06 -25.92 -2.88
CA HIS A 82 -4.82 -26.70 -3.86
C HIS A 82 -6.22 -27.12 -3.36
N ARG A 83 -6.38 -27.39 -2.05
CA ARG A 83 -7.66 -27.75 -1.43
C ARG A 83 -8.61 -26.57 -1.23
N VAL A 84 -8.07 -25.37 -1.00
CA VAL A 84 -8.88 -24.13 -0.87
C VAL A 84 -9.35 -23.65 -2.25
N GLU A 85 -8.53 -23.85 -3.29
CA GLU A 85 -8.86 -23.50 -4.67
C GLU A 85 -9.73 -24.56 -5.38
N ASN A 86 -9.64 -25.85 -5.02
CA ASN A 86 -10.35 -26.96 -5.69
C ASN A 86 -11.15 -27.86 -4.72
N GLY A 87 -11.81 -27.28 -3.70
CA GLY A 87 -12.69 -28.06 -2.81
C GLY A 87 -13.97 -28.54 -3.53
N PRO A 88 -14.56 -29.69 -3.15
CA PRO A 88 -15.72 -30.23 -3.86
C PRO A 88 -16.92 -29.28 -3.72
N GLN A 89 -17.49 -28.88 -4.86
CA GLN A 89 -18.79 -28.20 -4.95
C GLN A 89 -19.85 -29.19 -4.46
N LEU A 90 -20.37 -28.98 -3.25
CA LEU A 90 -21.52 -29.75 -2.76
C LEU A 90 -22.76 -29.30 -3.55
N ASN A 91 -23.16 -30.09 -4.55
CA ASN A 91 -24.46 -29.95 -5.19
C ASN A 91 -25.54 -30.41 -4.21
N PRO A 92 -26.55 -29.58 -3.91
CA PRO A 92 -27.66 -30.00 -3.07
C PRO A 92 -28.52 -31.02 -3.82
N ARG A 93 -28.90 -32.11 -3.14
CA ARG A 93 -30.00 -32.98 -3.56
C ARG A 93 -31.33 -32.36 -3.17
#